data_AF-A0A8K0JJM7-F1
#
_entry.id   AF-A0A8K0JJM7-F1
#
_cell.length_a   1.000
_cell.length_b   1.000
_cell.length_c   1.000
_cell.angle_alpha   90.00
_cell.angle_beta   90.00
_cell.angle_gamma   90.00
#
_symmetry.space_group_name_H-M   'P 1'
#
loop_
_entity.id
_entity.type
_entity.pdbx_description
1 polymer ?
#
loop_
_entity_poly.entity_id
_entity_poly.type
_entity_poly.pdbx_seq_one_letter_code
_entity_poly.pdbx_strand_id
1 'polypeptide(L)'
;MTATIPNESDTVSGVSLPKETRLGAGGKELPELYRSSGNEMQDRLAFLHMLEQLKIQKRSGWIREGVEKPESVADHMYRMAMIAMMIPTKGTDRPLDIGRCVQMALVHDLAEAHVGDITPVEGVSPNLKHQLEEEAMQSFMHEMLGGEGNREARERIWSLWEEYEARETPESKLVKDLDRLELILQAIEYERSQDVRTLAPFFLGSMPHLEHPAVREWAQALFEERQALWESRGLGEQAKSEIGHVRVGVPADK
;
A
#
# COMPACT_ATOMS: atom_id res chain seq x y z
N MET A 1 0.56 -59.58 29.59
CA MET A 1 0.31 -58.12 29.69
C MET A 1 0.97 -57.48 28.49
N THR A 2 0.22 -57.42 27.40
CA THR A 2 0.64 -56.96 26.08
C THR A 2 0.16 -55.52 25.92
N ALA A 3 1.10 -54.59 25.76
CA ALA A 3 0.80 -53.20 25.47
C ALA A 3 0.40 -53.06 24.00
N THR A 4 -0.79 -52.51 23.75
CA THR A 4 -1.30 -52.23 22.41
C THR A 4 -1.15 -50.73 22.15
N ILE A 5 -0.48 -50.38 21.06
CA ILE A 5 -0.35 -49.02 20.52
C ILE A 5 -1.61 -48.72 19.71
N PRO A 6 -2.26 -47.54 19.84
CA PRO A 6 -3.18 -47.04 18.83
C PRO A 6 -2.43 -46.16 17.82
N ASN A 7 -2.72 -46.41 16.55
CA ASN A 7 -2.34 -45.60 15.39
C ASN A 7 -3.59 -44.87 14.88
N GLU A 8 -3.35 -43.83 14.07
CA GLU A 8 -4.26 -43.13 13.14
C GLU A 8 -4.93 -41.80 13.56
N SER A 9 -4.46 -40.77 12.85
CA SER A 9 -5.24 -39.75 12.12
C SER A 9 -6.03 -38.70 12.90
N ASP A 10 -5.33 -37.67 13.34
CA ASP A 10 -5.91 -36.32 13.41
C ASP A 10 -5.61 -35.57 12.10
N THR A 11 -6.37 -35.91 11.05
CA THR A 11 -6.58 -34.98 9.94
C THR A 11 -7.48 -33.87 10.44
N VAL A 12 -6.90 -32.72 10.75
CA VAL A 12 -7.65 -31.49 10.98
C VAL A 12 -8.52 -31.24 9.75
N SER A 13 -9.82 -31.17 10.01
CA SER A 13 -10.89 -30.96 9.05
C SER A 13 -10.57 -29.81 8.08
N GLY A 14 -10.43 -30.16 6.81
CA GLY A 14 -10.54 -29.22 5.70
C GLY A 14 -11.96 -28.69 5.63
N VAL A 15 -12.25 -27.66 6.42
CA VAL A 15 -13.43 -26.83 6.19
C VAL A 15 -13.02 -25.84 5.10
N SER A 16 -13.35 -26.15 3.84
CA SER A 16 -13.36 -25.09 2.83
C SER A 16 -14.41 -24.09 3.27
N LEU A 17 -13.99 -22.85 3.53
CA LEU A 17 -14.92 -21.74 3.73
C LEU A 17 -15.95 -21.75 2.59
N PRO A 18 -17.22 -21.40 2.84
CA PRO A 18 -18.22 -21.34 1.79
C PRO A 18 -17.71 -20.46 0.64
N LYS A 19 -18.16 -20.71 -0.59
CA LYS A 19 -18.05 -19.75 -1.70
C LYS A 19 -18.90 -18.50 -1.41
N GLU A 20 -18.67 -17.85 -0.27
CA GLU A 20 -19.08 -16.48 -0.05
C GLU A 20 -18.38 -15.66 -1.12
N THR A 21 -19.15 -14.84 -1.82
CA THR A 21 -18.66 -13.92 -2.83
C THR A 21 -17.55 -13.07 -2.20
N ARG A 22 -16.29 -13.36 -2.56
CA ARG A 22 -15.14 -12.61 -2.06
C ARG A 22 -15.04 -11.31 -2.81
N LEU A 23 -15.21 -10.20 -2.10
CA LEU A 23 -15.25 -8.87 -2.68
C LEU A 23 -13.93 -8.14 -2.46
N GLY A 24 -13.36 -7.62 -3.54
CA GLY A 24 -12.24 -6.69 -3.53
C GLY A 24 -12.70 -5.24 -3.58
N ALA A 25 -11.83 -4.37 -4.11
CA ALA A 25 -12.11 -2.94 -4.23
C ALA A 25 -13.41 -2.64 -5.01
N GLY A 26 -14.18 -1.70 -4.49
CA GLY A 26 -15.50 -1.28 -4.96
C GLY A 26 -16.60 -2.30 -4.68
N GLY A 27 -16.37 -3.31 -3.83
CA GLY A 27 -17.33 -4.40 -3.61
C GLY A 27 -17.46 -5.30 -4.83
N LYS A 28 -16.42 -5.39 -5.68
CA LYS A 28 -16.41 -6.22 -6.89
C LYS A 28 -15.97 -7.64 -6.56
N GLU A 29 -16.54 -8.62 -7.25
CA GLU A 29 -16.04 -9.99 -7.19
C GLU A 29 -14.57 -10.08 -7.59
N LEU A 30 -13.78 -10.73 -6.74
CA LEU A 30 -12.38 -11.00 -7.06
C LEU A 30 -12.29 -12.01 -8.22
N PRO A 31 -11.40 -11.78 -9.21
CA PRO A 31 -11.08 -12.77 -10.20
C PRO A 31 -10.59 -14.07 -9.56
N GLU A 32 -10.68 -15.19 -10.28
CA GLU A 32 -10.04 -16.42 -9.80
C GLU A 32 -8.52 -16.23 -9.69
N LEU A 33 -7.94 -16.80 -8.63
CA LEU A 33 -6.49 -16.84 -8.46
C LEU A 33 -5.85 -17.68 -9.59
N TYR A 34 -4.69 -17.22 -10.04
CA TYR A 34 -3.92 -17.93 -11.05
C TYR A 34 -3.51 -19.32 -10.54
N ARG A 35 -3.51 -20.30 -11.44
CA ARG A 35 -3.00 -21.65 -11.19
C ARG A 35 -1.87 -21.91 -12.16
N SER A 36 -0.75 -22.41 -11.65
CA SER A 36 0.43 -22.74 -12.44
C SER A 36 0.07 -23.64 -13.61
N SER A 37 0.63 -23.30 -14.76
CA SER A 37 0.58 -24.11 -15.99
C SER A 37 1.52 -25.32 -15.93
N GLY A 38 2.39 -25.40 -14.92
CA GLY A 38 3.51 -26.32 -14.85
C GLY A 38 4.69 -25.92 -15.75
N ASN A 39 4.61 -24.78 -16.45
CA ASN A 39 5.66 -24.22 -17.28
C ASN A 39 6.18 -22.92 -16.68
N GLU A 40 7.40 -22.97 -16.10
CA GLU A 40 7.99 -21.84 -15.38
C GLU A 40 8.05 -20.54 -16.21
N MET A 41 8.29 -20.63 -17.53
CA MET A 41 8.37 -19.43 -18.37
C MET A 41 6.98 -18.81 -18.60
N GLN A 42 5.96 -19.64 -18.77
CA GLN A 42 4.58 -19.16 -18.93
C GLN A 42 4.06 -18.57 -17.62
N ASP A 43 4.35 -19.22 -16.49
CA ASP A 43 3.97 -18.74 -15.16
C ASP A 43 4.67 -17.41 -14.82
N ARG A 44 5.96 -17.27 -15.18
CA ARG A 44 6.68 -15.99 -15.06
C ARG A 44 6.05 -14.90 -15.93
N LEU A 45 5.66 -15.21 -17.16
CA LEU A 45 4.96 -14.25 -18.02
C LEU A 45 3.60 -13.87 -17.44
N ALA A 46 2.88 -14.80 -16.82
CA ALA A 46 1.63 -14.51 -16.11
C ALA A 46 1.86 -13.49 -14.97
N PHE A 47 2.95 -13.62 -14.21
CA PHE A 47 3.34 -12.59 -13.23
C PHE A 47 3.57 -11.22 -13.88
N LEU A 48 4.31 -11.17 -14.99
CA LEU A 48 4.57 -9.90 -15.69
C LEU A 48 3.29 -9.26 -16.26
N HIS A 49 2.34 -10.07 -16.73
CA HIS A 49 1.01 -9.59 -17.14
C HIS A 49 0.19 -9.13 -15.93
N MET A 50 0.31 -9.78 -14.77
CA MET A 50 -0.33 -9.34 -13.54
C MET A 50 0.15 -7.94 -13.12
N LEU A 51 1.44 -7.63 -13.29
CA LEU A 51 1.97 -6.28 -13.00
C LEU A 51 1.32 -5.17 -13.85
N GLU A 52 0.78 -5.49 -15.04
CA GLU A 52 0.05 -4.51 -15.85
C GLU A 52 -1.19 -3.99 -15.13
N GLN A 53 -1.83 -4.82 -14.29
CA GLN A 53 -3.04 -4.42 -13.58
C GLN A 53 -2.78 -3.20 -12.68
N LEU A 54 -1.58 -3.03 -12.13
CA LEU A 54 -1.20 -1.85 -11.34
C LEU A 54 -1.12 -0.56 -12.15
N LYS A 55 -0.94 -0.64 -13.48
CA LYS A 55 -0.98 0.52 -14.40
C LYS A 55 -2.41 0.93 -14.73
N ILE A 56 -3.32 -0.04 -14.73
CA ILE A 56 -4.73 0.15 -15.09
C ILE A 56 -5.54 0.55 -13.85
N GLN A 57 -5.28 -0.11 -12.72
CA GLN A 57 -5.94 0.12 -11.44
C GLN A 57 -5.68 1.55 -11.00
N LYS A 58 -6.76 2.33 -10.97
CA LYS A 58 -6.74 3.71 -10.49
C LYS A 58 -6.94 3.74 -8.99
N ARG A 59 -6.29 4.70 -8.33
CA ARG A 59 -6.38 4.85 -6.88
C ARG A 59 -7.79 5.26 -6.46
N SER A 60 -8.47 4.38 -5.73
CA SER A 60 -9.89 4.43 -5.38
C SER A 60 -10.25 5.67 -4.55
N GLY A 61 -9.31 6.13 -3.72
CA GLY A 61 -9.47 7.36 -2.94
C GLY A 61 -9.77 8.58 -3.82
N TRP A 62 -9.01 8.76 -4.90
CA TRP A 62 -9.17 9.89 -5.82
C TRP A 62 -10.46 9.81 -6.64
N ILE A 63 -10.82 8.61 -7.10
CA ILE A 63 -12.07 8.38 -7.83
C ILE A 63 -13.27 8.85 -7.00
N ARG A 64 -13.30 8.50 -5.71
CA ARG A 64 -14.38 8.86 -4.80
C ARG A 64 -14.49 10.37 -4.59
N GLU A 65 -13.37 11.07 -4.50
CA GLU A 65 -13.35 12.54 -4.37
C GLU A 65 -13.60 13.27 -5.70
N GLY A 66 -13.89 12.53 -6.78
CA GLY A 66 -14.25 13.11 -8.08
C GLY A 66 -13.07 13.65 -8.86
N VAL A 67 -11.84 13.23 -8.55
CA VAL A 67 -10.64 13.57 -9.32
C VAL A 67 -10.77 12.98 -10.73
N GLU A 68 -10.55 13.81 -11.74
CA GLU A 68 -10.52 13.38 -13.12
C GLU A 68 -9.18 12.73 -13.47
N LYS A 69 -9.22 11.60 -14.17
CA LYS A 69 -8.03 10.83 -14.61
C LYS A 69 -7.00 10.65 -13.49
N PRO A 70 -7.41 10.01 -12.36
CA PRO A 70 -6.50 9.79 -11.26
C PRO A 70 -5.33 8.90 -11.66
N GLU A 71 -4.25 9.01 -10.88
CA GLU A 71 -3.05 8.19 -10.99
C GLU A 71 -3.38 6.69 -10.82
N SER A 72 -2.53 5.83 -11.35
CA SER A 72 -2.58 4.39 -11.05
C SER A 72 -1.77 4.04 -9.81
N VAL A 73 -1.96 2.83 -9.29
CA VAL A 73 -1.15 2.29 -8.17
C VAL A 73 0.33 2.26 -8.54
N ALA A 74 0.66 1.93 -9.79
CA ALA A 74 2.03 1.99 -10.29
C ALA A 74 2.63 3.42 -10.29
N ASP A 75 1.85 4.47 -10.56
CA ASP A 75 2.32 5.86 -10.52
C ASP A 75 2.72 6.25 -9.09
N HIS A 76 1.86 5.90 -8.12
CA HIS A 76 2.08 6.08 -6.69
C HIS A 76 3.37 5.40 -6.21
N MET A 77 3.51 4.09 -6.47
CA MET A 77 4.71 3.33 -6.07
C MET A 77 5.99 3.84 -6.74
N TYR A 78 5.91 4.30 -7.99
CA TYR A 78 7.05 4.91 -8.67
C TYR A 78 7.51 6.19 -7.96
N ARG A 79 6.60 7.11 -7.64
CA ARG A 79 6.98 8.36 -6.98
C ARG A 79 7.47 8.11 -5.56
N MET A 80 6.90 7.15 -4.84
CA MET A 80 7.44 6.71 -3.54
C MET A 80 8.89 6.22 -3.64
N ALA A 81 9.21 5.38 -4.63
CA ALA A 81 10.57 4.91 -4.86
C ALA A 81 11.54 6.06 -5.15
N MET A 82 11.11 7.09 -5.89
CA MET A 82 11.88 8.31 -6.11
C MET A 82 12.12 9.09 -4.82
N ILE A 83 11.07 9.25 -3.98
CA ILE A 83 11.17 9.94 -2.69
C ILE A 83 12.12 9.19 -1.75
N ALA A 84 12.09 7.85 -1.74
CA ALA A 84 12.98 7.04 -0.91
C ALA A 84 14.47 7.34 -1.18
N MET A 85 14.83 7.55 -2.44
CA MET A 85 16.21 7.91 -2.82
C MET A 85 16.64 9.31 -2.35
N MET A 86 15.70 10.18 -1.99
CA MET A 86 15.98 11.53 -1.50
C MET A 86 16.21 11.58 0.02
N ILE A 87 15.98 10.48 0.74
CA ILE A 87 16.13 10.44 2.20
C ILE A 87 17.60 10.66 2.60
N PRO A 88 17.90 11.65 3.45
CA PRO A 88 19.26 11.88 3.91
C PRO A 88 19.78 10.71 4.73
N THR A 89 20.93 10.16 4.34
CA THR A 89 21.60 9.04 5.04
C THR A 89 22.78 9.48 5.92
N LYS A 90 23.13 10.77 5.87
CA LYS A 90 24.23 11.33 6.68
C LYS A 90 23.69 11.88 7.99
N GLY A 91 24.41 11.62 9.08
CA GLY A 91 24.07 12.15 10.41
C GLY A 91 23.02 11.35 11.18
N THR A 92 22.70 10.14 10.73
CA THR A 92 21.79 9.21 11.43
C THR A 92 22.60 8.15 12.17
N ASP A 93 22.27 7.88 13.44
CA ASP A 93 22.97 6.88 14.26
C ASP A 93 22.85 5.44 13.73
N ARG A 94 21.79 5.17 12.95
CA ARG A 94 21.58 3.92 12.22
C ARG A 94 21.36 4.24 10.74
N PRO A 95 22.28 3.87 9.84
CA PRO A 95 22.08 4.09 8.41
C PRO A 95 20.92 3.22 7.90
N LEU A 96 19.96 3.85 7.23
CA LEU A 96 18.87 3.17 6.52
C LEU A 96 19.40 2.52 5.24
N ASP A 97 18.93 1.32 4.92
CA ASP A 97 19.15 0.73 3.59
C ASP A 97 18.17 1.33 2.57
N ILE A 98 18.59 2.40 1.90
CA ILE A 98 17.80 3.07 0.86
C ILE A 98 17.47 2.13 -0.30
N GLY A 99 18.38 1.22 -0.66
CA GLY A 99 18.13 0.25 -1.72
C GLY A 99 16.99 -0.70 -1.35
N ARG A 100 16.89 -1.08 -0.07
CA ARG A 100 15.77 -1.85 0.48
C ARG A 100 14.48 -1.03 0.50
N CYS A 101 14.51 0.22 0.94
CA CYS A 101 13.33 1.11 0.93
C CYS A 101 12.75 1.30 -0.47
N VAL A 102 13.60 1.50 -1.49
CA VAL A 102 13.19 1.63 -2.89
C VAL A 102 12.51 0.35 -3.38
N GLN A 103 13.09 -0.81 -3.10
CA GLN A 103 12.49 -2.09 -3.49
C GLN A 103 11.17 -2.35 -2.77
N MET A 104 11.08 -2.03 -1.48
CA MET A 104 9.87 -2.16 -0.68
C MET A 104 8.74 -1.26 -1.21
N ALA A 105 9.04 0.00 -1.53
CA ALA A 105 8.08 0.92 -2.13
C ALA A 105 7.47 0.36 -3.44
N LEU A 106 8.26 -0.36 -4.24
CA LEU A 106 7.82 -0.98 -5.51
C LEU A 106 7.01 -2.26 -5.35
N VAL A 107 6.94 -2.85 -4.16
CA VAL A 107 6.23 -4.13 -3.92
C VAL A 107 5.11 -4.05 -2.89
N HIS A 108 5.05 -2.98 -2.09
CA HIS A 108 4.14 -2.93 -0.95
C HIS A 108 2.65 -3.06 -1.34
N ASP A 109 2.23 -2.39 -2.42
CA ASP A 109 0.87 -2.48 -2.98
C ASP A 109 0.77 -3.49 -4.14
N LEU A 110 1.72 -4.43 -4.26
CA LEU A 110 1.72 -5.40 -5.36
C LEU A 110 0.44 -6.26 -5.38
N ALA A 111 -0.11 -6.58 -4.20
CA ALA A 111 -1.34 -7.34 -4.05
C ALA A 111 -2.55 -6.66 -4.72
N GLU A 112 -2.55 -5.32 -4.82
CA GLU A 112 -3.62 -4.55 -5.45
C GLU A 112 -3.78 -4.84 -6.94
N ALA A 113 -2.79 -5.47 -7.58
CA ALA A 113 -2.90 -6.01 -8.93
C ALA A 113 -4.06 -7.01 -9.07
N HIS A 114 -4.42 -7.69 -7.97
CA HIS A 114 -5.51 -8.65 -7.92
C HIS A 114 -6.69 -8.16 -7.08
N VAL A 115 -6.43 -7.62 -5.88
CA VAL A 115 -7.51 -7.24 -4.94
C VAL A 115 -8.11 -5.85 -5.21
N GLY A 116 -7.41 -5.04 -6.02
CA GLY A 116 -7.70 -3.62 -6.22
C GLY A 116 -7.30 -2.75 -5.03
N ASP A 117 -7.32 -1.42 -5.21
CA ASP A 117 -7.03 -0.44 -4.13
C ASP A 117 -8.23 -0.38 -3.17
N ILE A 118 -8.20 -1.21 -2.12
CA ILE A 118 -9.23 -1.27 -1.06
C ILE A 118 -8.99 -0.15 -0.05
N THR A 119 -9.93 0.79 0.03
CA THR A 119 -9.84 1.96 0.89
C THR A 119 -10.64 1.79 2.19
N PRO A 120 -10.28 2.51 3.28
CA PRO A 120 -10.95 2.38 4.57
C PRO A 120 -12.47 2.63 4.57
N VAL A 121 -12.99 3.41 3.62
CA VAL A 121 -14.42 3.76 3.57
C VAL A 121 -15.29 2.61 3.05
N GLU A 122 -14.68 1.59 2.47
CA GLU A 122 -15.39 0.45 1.86
C GLU A 122 -15.86 -0.58 2.90
N GLY A 123 -15.54 -0.36 4.18
CA GLY A 123 -16.02 -1.18 5.29
C GLY A 123 -15.39 -2.57 5.38
N VAL A 124 -14.41 -2.87 4.52
CA VAL A 124 -13.58 -4.08 4.62
C VAL A 124 -12.71 -3.94 5.88
N SER A 125 -12.82 -4.90 6.79
CA SER A 125 -12.02 -4.89 8.01
C SER A 125 -10.52 -4.99 7.68
N PRO A 126 -9.62 -4.40 8.49
CA PRO A 126 -8.17 -4.51 8.27
C PRO A 126 -7.68 -5.96 8.18
N ASN A 127 -8.25 -6.86 8.99
CA ASN A 127 -7.90 -8.29 8.98
C ASN A 127 -8.32 -8.96 7.67
N LEU A 128 -9.52 -8.66 7.17
CA LEU A 128 -9.99 -9.21 5.90
C LEU A 128 -9.17 -8.65 4.73
N LYS A 129 -8.87 -7.35 4.73
CA LYS A 129 -8.00 -6.72 3.72
C LYS A 129 -6.65 -7.43 3.66
N HIS A 130 -5.99 -7.59 4.81
CA HIS A 130 -4.71 -8.26 4.90
C HIS A 130 -4.79 -9.72 4.41
N GLN A 131 -5.83 -10.46 4.80
CA GLN A 131 -6.03 -11.84 4.31
C GLN A 131 -6.17 -11.91 2.78
N LEU A 132 -6.95 -11.01 2.17
CA LEU A 132 -7.12 -10.98 0.72
C LEU A 132 -5.80 -10.64 0.01
N GLU A 133 -5.03 -9.69 0.56
CA GLU A 133 -3.73 -9.29 0.02
C GLU A 133 -2.69 -10.39 0.15
N GLU A 134 -2.67 -11.08 1.30
CA GLU A 134 -1.79 -12.22 1.54
C GLU A 134 -2.11 -13.37 0.58
N GLU A 135 -3.38 -13.72 0.37
CA GLU A 135 -3.78 -14.76 -0.58
C GLU A 135 -3.34 -14.42 -2.03
N ALA A 136 -3.48 -13.16 -2.45
CA ALA A 136 -3.01 -12.70 -3.75
C ALA A 136 -1.48 -12.83 -3.86
N MET A 137 -0.74 -12.39 -2.85
CA MET A 137 0.72 -12.51 -2.80
C MET A 137 1.18 -13.96 -2.79
N GLN A 138 0.51 -14.83 -2.06
CA GLN A 138 0.78 -16.27 -2.07
C GLN A 138 0.59 -16.87 -3.47
N SER A 139 -0.48 -16.51 -4.19
CA SER A 139 -0.67 -16.94 -5.59
C SER A 139 0.47 -16.43 -6.49
N PHE A 140 0.89 -15.17 -6.37
CA PHE A 140 2.01 -14.64 -7.16
C PHE A 140 3.31 -15.40 -6.89
N MET A 141 3.60 -15.68 -5.61
CA MET A 141 4.84 -16.31 -5.19
C MET A 141 4.87 -17.81 -5.49
N HIS A 142 3.78 -18.54 -5.28
CA HIS A 142 3.75 -20.00 -5.36
C HIS A 142 3.25 -20.53 -6.71
N GLU A 143 2.38 -19.80 -7.41
CA GLU A 143 1.80 -20.25 -8.68
C GLU A 143 2.52 -19.59 -9.87
N MET A 144 2.74 -18.28 -9.83
CA MET A 144 3.39 -17.57 -10.94
C MET A 144 4.93 -17.61 -10.86
N LEU A 145 5.48 -17.48 -9.65
CA LEU A 145 6.92 -17.53 -9.38
C LEU A 145 7.35 -18.81 -8.62
N GLY A 146 6.53 -19.87 -8.69
CA GLY A 146 6.74 -21.11 -7.92
C GLY A 146 7.97 -21.92 -8.33
N GLY A 147 8.38 -21.84 -9.60
CA GLY A 147 9.51 -22.60 -10.15
C GLY A 147 10.85 -22.25 -9.49
N GLU A 148 11.75 -23.22 -9.42
CA GLU A 148 13.03 -23.09 -8.71
C GLU A 148 13.91 -21.99 -9.31
N GLY A 149 13.82 -21.72 -10.62
CA GLY A 149 14.54 -20.62 -11.27
C GLY A 149 14.14 -19.23 -10.77
N ASN A 150 13.01 -19.11 -10.06
CA ASN A 150 12.52 -17.85 -9.48
C ASN A 150 12.77 -17.74 -7.97
N ARG A 151 13.38 -18.73 -7.31
CA ARG A 151 13.49 -18.81 -5.84
C ARG A 151 13.97 -17.50 -5.22
N GLU A 152 15.09 -16.95 -5.68
CA GLU A 152 15.64 -15.72 -5.10
C GLU A 152 14.74 -14.51 -5.29
N ALA A 153 14.08 -14.39 -6.46
CA ALA A 153 13.15 -13.30 -6.73
C ALA A 153 11.90 -13.41 -5.84
N ARG A 154 11.35 -14.62 -5.72
CA ARG A 154 10.22 -14.94 -4.84
C ARG A 154 10.51 -14.60 -3.38
N GLU A 155 11.63 -15.08 -2.85
CA GLU A 155 12.03 -14.82 -1.45
C GLU A 155 12.25 -13.32 -1.20
N ARG A 156 12.86 -12.61 -2.17
CA ARG A 156 13.06 -11.16 -2.07
C ARG A 156 11.75 -10.38 -2.07
N ILE A 157 10.83 -10.66 -2.98
CA ILE A 157 9.54 -9.96 -3.06
C ILE A 157 8.71 -10.25 -1.81
N TRP A 158 8.59 -11.52 -1.41
CA TRP A 158 7.82 -11.91 -0.23
C TRP A 158 8.34 -11.23 1.04
N SER A 159 9.65 -11.30 1.29
CA SER A 159 10.24 -10.70 2.50
C SER A 159 10.08 -9.19 2.57
N LEU A 160 10.10 -8.48 1.45
CA LEU A 160 9.87 -7.04 1.41
C LEU A 160 8.41 -6.68 1.70
N TRP A 161 7.47 -7.43 1.11
CA TRP A 161 6.03 -7.23 1.37
C TRP A 161 5.68 -7.54 2.82
N GLU A 162 6.13 -8.68 3.36
CA GLU A 162 5.91 -9.07 4.75
C GLU A 162 6.51 -8.06 5.73
N GLU A 163 7.72 -7.56 5.45
CA GLU A 163 8.35 -6.52 6.27
C GLU A 163 7.55 -5.21 6.27
N TYR A 164 7.03 -4.79 5.11
CA TYR A 164 6.17 -3.62 5.02
C TYR A 164 4.90 -3.80 5.84
N GLU A 165 4.22 -4.94 5.74
CA GLU A 165 2.99 -5.22 6.47
C GLU A 165 3.20 -5.24 8.00
N ALA A 166 4.31 -5.84 8.44
CA ALA A 166 4.67 -5.93 9.86
C ALA A 166 4.96 -4.55 10.48
N ARG A 167 5.53 -3.61 9.72
CA ARG A 167 5.87 -2.23 10.17
C ARG A 167 6.79 -2.18 11.39
N GLU A 168 7.72 -3.12 11.50
CA GLU A 168 8.60 -3.23 12.67
C GLU A 168 9.99 -2.61 12.45
N THR A 169 10.51 -2.68 11.23
CA THR A 169 11.85 -2.19 10.86
C THR A 169 11.86 -0.68 10.62
N PRO A 170 13.01 0.00 10.76
CA PRO A 170 13.13 1.40 10.37
C PRO A 170 12.78 1.64 8.89
N GLU A 171 13.18 0.72 8.01
CA GLU A 171 12.89 0.77 6.57
C GLU A 171 11.39 0.69 6.30
N SER A 172 10.66 -0.27 6.88
CA SER A 172 9.21 -0.39 6.70
C SER A 172 8.43 0.79 7.26
N LYS A 173 8.84 1.30 8.43
CA LYS A 173 8.25 2.52 9.00
C LYS A 173 8.49 3.73 8.12
N LEU A 174 9.70 3.89 7.59
CA LEU A 174 9.99 4.95 6.63
C LEU A 174 9.14 4.81 5.38
N VAL A 175 9.07 3.64 4.75
CA VAL A 175 8.28 3.45 3.52
C VAL A 175 6.79 3.74 3.78
N LYS A 176 6.28 3.42 4.97
CA LYS A 176 4.91 3.80 5.36
C LYS A 176 4.71 5.31 5.50
N ASP A 177 5.73 6.01 5.99
CA ASP A 177 5.74 7.47 6.01
C ASP A 177 5.81 8.07 4.60
N LEU A 178 6.54 7.42 3.68
CA LEU A 178 6.60 7.84 2.29
C LEU A 178 5.26 7.65 1.58
N ASP A 179 4.55 6.54 1.83
CA ASP A 179 3.19 6.31 1.31
C ASP A 179 2.25 7.45 1.72
N ARG A 180 2.24 7.80 3.02
CA ARG A 180 1.46 8.92 3.55
C ARG A 180 1.85 10.27 2.97
N LEU A 181 3.15 10.55 2.85
CA LEU A 181 3.65 11.81 2.29
C LEU A 181 3.28 11.93 0.81
N GLU A 182 3.47 10.86 0.05
CA GLU A 182 3.20 10.83 -1.39
C GLU A 182 1.71 11.08 -1.66
N LEU A 183 0.82 10.50 -0.85
CA LEU A 183 -0.62 10.71 -0.90
C LEU A 183 -1.01 12.18 -0.73
N ILE A 184 -0.49 12.86 0.29
CA ILE A 184 -0.80 14.29 0.52
C ILE A 184 -0.10 15.21 -0.49
N LEU A 185 1.04 14.79 -1.04
CA LEU A 185 1.68 15.47 -2.15
C LEU A 185 0.80 15.37 -3.41
N GLN A 186 0.22 14.21 -3.70
CA GLN A 186 -0.70 14.07 -4.83
C GLN A 186 -1.97 14.90 -4.64
N ALA A 187 -2.49 14.96 -3.41
CA ALA A 187 -3.67 15.75 -3.08
C ALA A 187 -3.47 17.23 -3.45
N ILE A 188 -2.33 17.84 -3.13
CA ILE A 188 -2.09 19.24 -3.51
C ILE A 188 -1.97 19.40 -5.04
N GLU A 189 -1.38 18.43 -5.75
CA GLU A 189 -1.27 18.48 -7.22
C GLU A 189 -2.65 18.43 -7.88
N TYR A 190 -3.59 17.64 -7.35
CA TYR A 190 -4.97 17.65 -7.81
C TYR A 190 -5.72 18.91 -7.40
N GLU A 191 -5.57 19.39 -6.17
CA GLU A 191 -6.17 20.67 -5.77
C GLU A 191 -5.68 21.83 -6.65
N ARG A 192 -4.43 21.80 -7.13
CA ARG A 192 -3.86 22.78 -8.06
C ARG A 192 -4.44 22.70 -9.46
N SER A 193 -4.46 21.49 -10.02
CA SER A 193 -4.68 21.27 -11.44
C SER A 193 -6.14 21.03 -11.81
N GLN A 194 -6.99 20.73 -10.82
CA GLN A 194 -8.39 20.34 -11.04
C GLN A 194 -9.34 21.13 -10.14
N ASP A 195 -10.58 21.25 -10.61
CA ASP A 195 -11.70 21.81 -9.84
C ASP A 195 -12.32 20.71 -8.95
N VAL A 196 -11.54 20.24 -7.99
CA VAL A 196 -11.97 19.28 -6.99
C VAL A 196 -12.42 20.02 -5.73
N ARG A 197 -13.27 19.36 -4.92
CA ARG A 197 -13.54 19.85 -3.56
C ARG A 197 -12.25 19.79 -2.72
N THR A 198 -12.36 20.16 -1.45
CA THR A 198 -11.27 19.97 -0.50
C THR A 198 -10.80 18.51 -0.48
N LEU A 199 -9.49 18.30 -0.58
CA LEU A 199 -8.84 17.01 -0.30
C LEU A 199 -8.26 16.97 1.12
N ALA A 200 -8.73 17.86 2.00
CA ALA A 200 -8.42 17.91 3.43
C ALA A 200 -8.48 16.54 4.16
N PRO A 201 -9.43 15.63 3.87
CA PRO A 201 -9.48 14.32 4.53
C PRO A 201 -8.18 13.49 4.40
N PHE A 202 -7.45 13.62 3.28
CA PHE A 202 -6.18 12.92 3.10
C PHE A 202 -5.08 13.47 4.01
N PHE A 203 -5.06 14.79 4.23
CA PHE A 203 -4.14 15.43 5.18
C PHE A 203 -4.45 15.00 6.62
N LEU A 204 -5.73 14.96 6.99
CA LEU A 204 -6.19 14.49 8.31
C LEU A 204 -5.76 13.05 8.59
N GLY A 205 -5.88 12.16 7.60
CA GLY A 205 -5.51 10.75 7.74
C GLY A 205 -4.02 10.45 7.66
N SER A 206 -3.18 11.41 7.25
CA SER A 206 -1.77 11.17 6.94
C SER A 206 -0.81 11.94 7.85
N MET A 207 -0.94 13.27 7.91
CA MET A 207 0.03 14.14 8.60
C MET A 207 0.26 13.79 10.08
N PRO A 208 -0.77 13.48 10.89
CA PRO A 208 -0.58 13.17 12.30
C PRO A 208 0.29 11.93 12.56
N HIS A 209 0.39 11.04 11.57
CA HIS A 209 1.01 9.73 11.71
C HIS A 209 2.42 9.64 11.11
N LEU A 210 2.97 10.76 10.62
CA LEU A 210 4.34 10.80 10.12
C LEU A 210 5.34 10.72 11.29
N GLU A 211 6.38 9.90 11.19
CA GLU A 211 7.33 9.60 12.26
C GLU A 211 8.76 10.08 11.94
N HIS A 212 9.23 9.84 10.72
CA HIS A 212 10.60 10.11 10.30
C HIS A 212 10.89 11.63 10.25
N PRO A 213 11.96 12.13 10.89
CA PRO A 213 12.23 13.57 11.01
C PRO A 213 12.24 14.32 9.68
N ALA A 214 12.97 13.82 8.67
CA ALA A 214 13.02 14.47 7.36
C ALA A 214 11.65 14.50 6.66
N VAL A 215 10.85 13.43 6.81
CA VAL A 215 9.52 13.35 6.20
C VAL A 215 8.57 14.33 6.88
N ARG A 216 8.69 14.51 8.20
CA ARG A 216 7.93 15.52 8.95
C ARG A 216 8.26 16.93 8.49
N GLU A 217 9.54 17.25 8.28
CA GLU A 217 9.96 18.55 7.75
C GLU A 217 9.38 18.82 6.36
N TRP A 218 9.43 17.82 5.46
CA TRP A 218 8.85 17.94 4.12
C TRP A 218 7.33 18.10 4.16
N ALA A 219 6.64 17.33 5.00
CA ALA A 219 5.19 17.44 5.18
C ALA A 219 4.76 18.78 5.77
N GLN A 220 5.57 19.36 6.66
CA GLN A 220 5.31 20.70 7.21
C GLN A 220 5.42 21.77 6.12
N ALA A 221 6.48 21.72 5.30
CA ALA A 221 6.64 22.63 4.16
C ALA A 221 5.49 22.50 3.14
N LEU A 222 5.09 21.27 2.84
CA LEU A 222 3.94 20.97 1.96
C LEU A 222 2.62 21.51 2.52
N PHE A 223 2.43 21.42 3.84
CA PHE A 223 1.23 21.92 4.50
C PHE A 223 1.13 23.45 4.41
N GLU A 224 2.24 24.16 4.62
CA GLU A 224 2.35 25.61 4.42
C GLU A 224 2.07 26.00 2.96
N GLU A 225 2.58 25.22 2.01
CA GLU A 225 2.32 25.40 0.58
C GLU A 225 0.83 25.25 0.23
N ARG A 226 0.14 24.26 0.81
CA ARG A 226 -1.31 24.11 0.67
C ARG A 226 -2.06 25.29 1.29
N GLN A 227 -1.67 25.76 2.48
CA GLN A 227 -2.30 26.90 3.12
C GLN A 227 -2.22 28.15 2.23
N ALA A 228 -1.04 28.44 1.68
CA ALA A 228 -0.83 29.55 0.75
C ALA A 228 -1.68 29.41 -0.53
N LEU A 229 -1.79 28.20 -1.09
CA LEU A 229 -2.65 27.93 -2.25
C LEU A 229 -4.11 28.30 -1.95
N TRP A 230 -4.64 27.85 -0.82
CA TRP A 230 -6.04 28.10 -0.43
C TRP A 230 -6.29 29.56 -0.06
N GLU A 231 -5.35 30.22 0.60
CA GLU A 231 -5.41 31.66 0.86
C GLU A 231 -5.46 32.46 -0.44
N SER A 232 -4.64 32.11 -1.44
CA SER A 232 -4.63 32.78 -2.75
C SER A 232 -5.96 32.66 -3.51
N ARG A 233 -6.78 31.65 -3.18
CA ARG A 233 -8.13 31.43 -3.72
C ARG A 233 -9.23 32.16 -2.92
N GLY A 234 -8.88 32.85 -1.83
CA GLY A 234 -9.84 33.44 -0.90
C GLY A 234 -10.54 32.41 0.00
N LEU A 235 -10.02 31.18 0.08
CA LEU A 235 -10.58 30.05 0.85
C LEU A 235 -9.80 29.74 2.13
N GLY A 236 -8.95 30.67 2.59
CA GLY A 236 -8.07 30.45 3.74
C GLY A 236 -8.81 30.09 5.04
N GLU A 237 -9.95 30.73 5.32
CA GLU A 237 -10.75 30.42 6.52
C GLU A 237 -11.40 29.03 6.45
N GLN A 238 -11.82 28.60 5.26
CA GLN A 238 -12.30 27.24 5.05
C GLN A 238 -11.17 26.22 5.32
N ALA A 239 -9.98 26.43 4.72
CA ALA A 239 -8.83 25.56 4.92
C ALA A 239 -8.44 25.43 6.41
N LYS A 240 -8.43 26.57 7.14
CA LYS A 240 -8.18 26.59 8.59
C LYS A 240 -9.23 25.84 9.37
N SER A 241 -10.52 25.97 9.00
CA SER A 241 -11.60 25.25 9.68
C SER A 241 -11.51 23.74 9.49
N GLU A 242 -11.10 23.29 8.30
CA GLU A 242 -11.02 21.87 7.95
C GLU A 242 -9.84 21.18 8.64
N ILE A 243 -8.64 21.78 8.55
CA ILE A 243 -7.39 21.11 8.98
C ILE A 243 -6.42 21.98 9.77
N GLY A 244 -6.81 23.18 10.21
CA GLY A 244 -5.94 24.09 10.97
C GLY A 244 -5.53 23.59 12.36
N HIS A 245 -6.22 22.58 12.89
CA HIS A 245 -5.89 21.91 14.15
C HIS A 245 -4.89 20.76 13.98
N VAL A 246 -4.67 20.29 12.75
CA VAL A 246 -3.76 19.19 12.45
C VAL A 246 -2.32 19.60 12.68
N ARG A 247 -1.50 18.68 13.21
CA ARG A 247 -0.07 18.89 13.44
C ARG A 247 0.69 17.68 12.90
N VAL A 248 1.82 17.94 12.24
CA VAL A 248 2.66 16.89 11.68
C VAL A 248 3.23 16.02 12.80
N GLY A 249 3.03 14.71 12.70
CA GLY A 249 3.56 13.72 13.64
C GLY A 249 2.96 13.77 15.05
N VAL A 250 1.81 14.41 15.22
CA VAL A 250 1.04 14.44 16.47
C VAL A 250 -0.36 13.90 16.19
N PRO A 251 -0.62 12.60 16.47
CA PRO A 251 -1.96 12.02 16.38
C PRO A 251 -2.96 12.83 17.21
N ALA A 252 -4.19 12.97 16.72
CA ALA A 252 -5.26 13.52 17.54
C ALA A 252 -5.44 12.63 18.80
N ASP A 253 -5.63 13.26 19.96
CA ASP A 253 -5.97 12.54 21.19
C ASP A 253 -7.22 11.67 20.92
N LYS A 254 -7.09 10.35 21.14
CA LYS A 254 -8.19 9.39 20.95
C LYS A 254 -9.24 9.50 22.04
#